data_AF-A0A1F9LVT7-F1
#
_entry.id   AF-A0A1F9LVT7-F1
#
_cell.length_a   1.000
_cell.length_b   1.000
_cell.length_c   1.000
_cell.angle_alpha   90.00
_cell.angle_beta   90.00
_cell.angle_gamma   90.00
#
_symmetry.space_group_name_H-M   'P 1'
#
loop_
_entity.id
_entity.type
_entity.pdbx_description
1 polymer ?
#
loop_
_entity_poly.entity_id
_entity_poly.type
_entity_poly.pdbx_seq_one_letter_code
_entity_poly.pdbx_strand_id
1 'polypeptide(L)'
;MFEEASDARATRQLMAYTTDVSASGAFFVTEEAVTAGGDVTVYCLLPPEKEDDSAAPANFSMFYSRGTVVRRDPDGIAVRFAPQYKIVPVGASPSQN
;
A
#
# COMPACT_ATOMS: atom_id res chain seq x y z
N MET A 1 -24.21 19.10 -26.49
CA MET A 1 -22.77 19.29 -26.24
C MET A 1 -22.58 19.04 -24.76
N PHE A 2 -22.28 17.80 -24.38
CA PHE A 2 -22.03 17.45 -22.99
C PHE A 2 -20.52 17.37 -22.84
N GLU A 3 -19.95 18.30 -22.06
CA GLU A 3 -18.57 18.20 -21.61
C GLU A 3 -18.49 17.00 -20.67
N GLU A 4 -18.00 15.87 -21.19
CA GLU A 4 -17.36 14.87 -20.34
C GLU A 4 -16.08 15.50 -19.80
N ALA A 5 -16.20 16.16 -18.65
CA ALA A 5 -15.07 16.40 -17.77
C ALA A 5 -14.61 15.03 -17.24
N SER A 6 -13.93 14.26 -18.10
CA SER A 6 -13.06 13.17 -17.68
C SER A 6 -11.86 13.81 -16.99
N ASP A 7 -12.07 14.32 -15.77
CA ASP A 7 -11.01 14.64 -14.82
C ASP A 7 -10.42 13.32 -14.32
N ALA A 8 -9.72 12.64 -15.23
CA ALA A 8 -8.82 11.56 -14.90
C ALA A 8 -7.67 12.20 -14.12
N ARG A 9 -7.89 12.48 -12.83
CA ARG A 9 -6.86 12.88 -11.89
C ARG A 9 -5.67 11.95 -12.11
N ALA A 10 -4.56 12.51 -12.60
CA ALA A 10 -3.33 11.77 -12.81
C ALA A 10 -2.97 11.07 -11.49
N THR A 11 -3.20 9.76 -11.44
CA THR A 11 -2.96 8.99 -10.23
C THR A 11 -1.45 8.79 -10.13
N ARG A 12 -0.82 9.60 -9.29
CA ARG A 12 0.62 9.49 -9.02
C ARG A 12 0.85 8.27 -8.14
N GLN A 13 1.65 7.32 -8.64
CA GLN A 13 2.12 6.19 -7.85
C GLN A 13 3.49 6.51 -7.26
N LEU A 14 3.69 6.07 -6.02
CA LEU A 14 4.92 6.27 -5.28
C LEU A 14 5.32 4.95 -4.62
N MET A 15 6.58 4.55 -4.81
CA MET A 15 7.17 3.44 -4.08
C MET A 15 7.91 3.99 -2.87
N ALA A 16 7.57 3.48 -1.68
CA ALA A 16 8.22 3.83 -0.43
C ALA A 16 8.40 2.59 0.43
N TYR A 17 9.41 2.63 1.30
CA TYR A 17 9.66 1.58 2.26
C TYR A 17 9.02 1.93 3.60
N THR A 18 8.60 0.90 4.32
CA THR A 18 8.11 1.03 5.70
C THR A 18 8.63 -0.14 6.51
N THR A 19 9.07 0.14 7.74
CA THR A 19 9.38 -0.85 8.77
C THR A 19 8.44 -0.72 9.97
N ASP A 20 7.56 0.29 9.96
CA ASP A 20 6.64 0.62 11.03
C ASP A 20 5.20 0.57 10.49
N VAL A 21 4.57 -0.59 10.68
CA VAL A 21 3.20 -0.87 10.27
C VAL A 21 2.40 -1.40 11.45
N SER A 22 1.18 -0.89 11.58
CA SER A 22 0.19 -1.31 12.56
C SER A 22 -1.14 -1.59 11.87
N ALA A 23 -2.10 -2.16 12.61
CA ALA A 23 -3.48 -2.33 12.12
C ALA A 23 -4.16 -0.99 11.73
N SER A 24 -3.72 0.13 12.30
CA SER A 24 -4.35 1.45 12.10
C SER A 24 -3.63 2.36 11.12
N GLY A 25 -2.42 2.01 10.67
CA GLY A 25 -1.61 2.90 9.85
C GLY A 25 -0.16 2.45 9.75
N ALA A 26 0.61 3.19 8.94
CA ALA A 26 2.03 2.99 8.77
C ALA A 26 2.76 4.31 8.51
N PHE A 27 4.06 4.30 8.78
CA PHE A 27 4.97 5.37 8.38
C PHE A 27 5.77 4.97 7.15
N PHE A 28 5.71 5.76 6.08
CA PHE A 28 6.40 5.51 4.83
C PHE A 28 7.56 6.50 4.67
N VAL A 29 8.77 5.98 4.57
CA VAL A 29 9.98 6.77 4.34
C VAL A 29 9.97 7.24 2.88
N THR A 30 9.92 8.55 2.68
CA THR A 30 9.91 9.15 1.34
C THR A 30 10.33 10.62 1.38
N GLU A 31 11.14 11.00 0.39
CA GLU A 31 11.53 12.40 0.15
C GLU A 31 10.45 13.18 -0.60
N GLU A 32 9.46 12.47 -1.15
CA GLU A 32 8.47 13.04 -2.03
C GLU A 32 7.45 13.88 -1.27
N ALA A 33 7.09 15.01 -1.88
CA ALA A 33 6.13 15.92 -1.31
C ALA A 33 4.72 15.34 -1.45
N VAL A 34 4.19 14.78 -0.36
CA VAL A 34 2.79 14.39 -0.23
C VAL A 34 2.11 15.26 0.83
N THR A 35 0.98 15.84 0.47
CA THR A 35 0.26 16.79 1.32
C THR A 35 -0.48 16.06 2.45
N ALA A 36 -0.39 16.59 3.67
CA ALA A 36 -1.20 16.14 4.80
C ALA A 36 -2.69 16.40 4.51
N GLY A 37 -3.55 15.47 4.93
CA GLY A 37 -4.97 15.43 4.60
C GLY A 37 -5.29 14.82 3.22
N GLY A 38 -4.28 14.49 2.42
CA GLY A 38 -4.48 13.83 1.13
C GLY A 38 -4.96 12.39 1.28
N ASP A 39 -5.90 12.00 0.42
CA ASP A 39 -6.34 10.61 0.27
C ASP A 39 -5.32 9.80 -0.54
N VAL A 40 -4.99 8.62 -0.03
CA VAL A 40 -4.04 7.70 -0.67
C VAL A 40 -4.60 6.29 -0.76
N THR A 41 -4.12 5.54 -1.74
CA THR A 41 -4.32 4.09 -1.79
C THR A 41 -2.98 3.42 -1.50
N VAL A 42 -2.97 2.57 -0.48
CA VAL A 42 -1.79 1.87 0.00
C VAL A 42 -1.80 0.45 -0.53
N TYR A 43 -0.68 0.07 -1.16
CA TYR A 43 -0.36 -1.29 -1.55
C TYR A 43 0.94 -1.67 -0.84
N CYS A 44 0.88 -2.60 0.11
CA CYS A 44 2.06 -3.08 0.84
C CYS A 44 2.28 -4.56 0.54
N LEU A 45 3.46 -4.88 0.01
CA LEU A 45 3.89 -6.27 -0.09
C LEU A 45 4.38 -6.72 1.29
N LEU A 46 3.68 -7.68 1.88
CA LEU A 46 4.03 -8.29 3.15
C LEU A 46 4.97 -9.48 2.90
N PRO A 47 6.07 -9.58 3.68
CA PRO A 47 6.95 -10.73 3.61
C PRO A 47 6.22 -12.00 4.07
N PRO A 48 6.68 -13.19 3.67
CA PRO A 48 6.14 -14.46 4.16
C PRO A 48 6.30 -14.57 5.69
N GLU A 49 5.33 -15.18 6.37
CA GLU A 49 5.34 -15.37 7.84
C GLU A 49 6.46 -16.28 8.36
N LYS A 50 7.09 -17.08 7.49
CA LYS A 50 8.21 -17.96 7.85
C LYS A 50 9.28 -17.94 6.77
N GLU A 51 10.52 -17.62 7.16
CA GLU A 51 11.74 -18.05 6.46
C GLU A 51 11.96 -19.56 6.71
N ASP A 52 10.98 -20.42 6.39
CA ASP A 52 11.24 -21.86 6.45
C ASP A 52 11.99 -22.26 5.16
N ASP A 53 13.23 -22.70 5.37
CA ASP A 53 14.27 -23.04 4.40
C ASP A 53 13.95 -24.30 3.56
N SER A 54 12.76 -24.38 2.98
CA SER A 54 12.35 -25.53 2.18
C SER A 54 11.55 -25.11 0.95
N ALA A 55 12.25 -24.86 -0.16
CA ALA A 55 11.86 -25.04 -1.57
C ALA A 55 10.45 -24.61 -2.05
N ALA A 56 9.64 -23.94 -1.22
CA ALA A 56 8.32 -23.45 -1.55
C ALA A 56 8.46 -22.04 -2.12
N PRO A 57 7.67 -21.67 -3.15
CA PRO A 57 7.64 -20.29 -3.61
C PRO A 57 7.30 -19.39 -2.43
N ALA A 58 8.09 -18.33 -2.24
CA ALA A 58 7.84 -17.34 -1.21
C ALA A 58 6.42 -16.78 -1.39
N ASN A 59 5.52 -17.15 -0.49
CA ASN A 59 4.14 -16.72 -0.52
C ASN A 59 4.05 -15.31 0.05
N PHE A 60 4.26 -14.32 -0.81
CA PHE A 60 4.01 -12.94 -0.44
C PHE A 60 2.51 -12.70 -0.33
N SER A 61 2.14 -11.73 0.50
CA SER A 61 0.76 -11.22 0.54
C SER A 61 0.76 -9.74 0.21
N MET A 62 -0.21 -9.28 -0.58
CA MET A 62 -0.43 -7.87 -0.80
C MET A 62 -1.50 -7.39 0.16
N PHE A 63 -1.13 -6.46 1.03
CA PHE A 63 -2.07 -5.64 1.78
C PHE A 63 -2.53 -4.48 0.92
N TYR A 64 -3.84 -4.26 0.89
CA TYR A 64 -4.50 -3.18 0.19
C TYR A 64 -5.41 -2.42 1.15
N SER A 65 -5.25 -1.11 1.22
CA SER A 65 -6.15 -0.25 1.98
C SER A 65 -6.22 1.16 1.39
N ARG A 66 -7.37 1.81 1.55
CA ARG A 66 -7.43 3.27 1.46
C ARG A 66 -6.84 3.87 2.73
N GLY A 67 -6.36 5.10 2.66
CA GLY A 67 -5.87 5.83 3.81
C GLY A 67 -5.81 7.33 3.60
N THR A 68 -5.47 8.04 4.65
CA THR A 68 -5.29 9.48 4.65
C THR A 68 -3.94 9.81 5.26
N VAL A 69 -3.20 10.73 4.63
CA VAL A 69 -1.95 11.25 5.20
C VAL A 69 -2.29 12.09 6.42
N VAL A 70 -1.95 11.64 7.62
CA VAL A 70 -2.28 12.36 8.87
C VAL A 70 -1.15 13.29 9.32
N ARG A 71 0.09 13.02 8.88
CA ARG A 71 1.26 13.83 9.21
C ARG A 71 2.31 13.70 8.11
N ARG A 72 3.04 14.79 7.86
CA ARG A 72 4.27 14.84 7.06
C ARG A 72 5.41 15.20 7.98
N ASP A 73 6.42 14.35 8.02
CA ASP A 73 7.70 14.59 8.69
C ASP A 73 8.77 14.80 7.61
N PRO A 74 9.98 15.33 7.90
CA PRO A 74 11.00 15.59 6.86
C PRO A 74 11.44 14.32 6.10
N ASP A 75 11.40 13.17 6.75
CA ASP A 75 11.87 11.86 6.30
C ASP A 75 10.76 10.95 5.75
N GLY A 76 9.49 11.32 5.93
CA GLY A 76 8.39 10.49 5.45
C GLY A 76 7.00 10.99 5.75
N ILE A 77 6.03 10.11 5.57
CA ILE A 77 4.61 10.38 5.79
C ILE A 77 3.97 9.33 6.69
N ALA A 78 3.14 9.79 7.62
CA ALA A 78 2.29 8.90 8.40
C ALA A 78 0.93 8.80 7.72
N VAL A 79 0.51 7.57 7.41
CA VAL A 79 -0.78 7.28 6.79
C VAL A 79 -1.64 6.53 7.79
N ARG A 80 -2.85 7.02 8.02
CA ARG A 80 -3.90 6.29 8.75
C ARG A 80 -4.69 5.45 7.75
N PHE A 81 -4.84 4.17 8.04
CA PHE A 81 -5.62 3.26 7.21
C PHE A 81 -7.12 3.42 7.47
N ALA A 82 -7.91 3.20 6.43
CA ALA A 82 -9.35 3.02 6.57
C ALA A 82 -9.63 1.68 7.28
N PRO A 83 -10.77 1.53 7.98
CA PRO A 83 -11.13 0.28 8.64
C PRO A 83 -11.30 -0.91 7.68
N GLN A 84 -11.55 -0.62 6.40
CA GLN A 84 -11.74 -1.63 5.36
C GLN A 84 -10.41 -1.85 4.61
N TYR A 85 -9.84 -3.04 4.77
CA TYR A 85 -8.64 -3.47 4.06
C TYR A 85 -8.85 -4.86 3.42
N LYS A 86 -7.96 -5.22 2.51
CA LYS A 86 -7.88 -6.55 1.90
C LYS A 86 -6.45 -7.06 2.00
N ILE A 87 -6.30 -8.35 2.24
CA ILE A 87 -5.02 -9.05 2.13
C ILE A 87 -5.22 -10.15 1.10
N VAL A 88 -4.39 -10.16 0.06
CA VAL A 88 -4.48 -11.15 -1.03
C VAL A 88 -3.13 -11.85 -1.20
N PRO A 89 -3.08 -13.19 -1.30
CA PRO A 89 -1.86 -13.90 -1.64
C PRO A 89 -1.36 -13.49 -3.02
N VAL A 90 -0.05 -13.31 -3.16
CA VAL A 90 0.64 -13.01 -4.41
C VAL A 90 1.53 -14.20 -4.72
N GLY A 91 1.14 -15.04 -5.69
CA GLY A 91 1.97 -16.17 -6.13
C GLY A 91 1.29 -17.55 -6.14
N ALA A 92 0.03 -17.69 -5.76
CA ALA A 92 -0.70 -18.91 -6.06
C ALA A 92 -1.12 -18.89 -7.54
N SER A 93 -0.28 -19.45 -8.41
CA SER A 93 -0.76 -19.93 -9.71
C SER A 93 -2.02 -20.77 -9.45
N PRO A 94 -3.15 -20.53 -10.14
CA PRO A 94 -4.27 -21.46 -10.05
C PRO A 94 -3.74 -22.80 -10.54
N SER A 95 -3.60 -23.77 -9.63
CA SER A 95 -3.50 -25.17 -10.00
C SER A 95 -4.74 -25.47 -10.83
N GLN A 96 -4.58 -25.55 -12.14
CA GLN A 96 -5.62 -26.06 -13.02
C GLN A 96 -5.82 -27.53 -12.63
N ASN A 97 -7.01 -27.81 -12.08
CA ASN A 97 -7.50 -29.14 -11.82
C ASN A 97 -8.15 -29.69 -13.10
#